data_AF-A0A366K5K8-F1
#
_entry.id   AF-A0A366K5K8-F1
#
_cell.length_a   1.000
_cell.length_b   1.000
_cell.length_c   1.000
_cell.angle_alpha   90.00
_cell.angle_beta   90.00
_cell.angle_gamma   90.00
#
_symmetry.space_group_name_H-M   'P 1'
#
loop_
_entity.id
_entity.type
_entity.pdbx_description
1 polymer ?
#
loop_
_entity_poly.entity_id
_entity_poly.type
_entity_poly.pdbx_seq_one_letter_code
_entity_poly.pdbx_strand_id
1 'polypeptide(L)' 'MEKRLLNSPQQSEENVSLLAEQVLNQALMEYRKEKLREKIDEALTSRNKEEFIRLTDELKKIS' A
#
# COMPACT_ATOMS: atom_id res chain seq x y z
N MET A 1 25.58 32.04 24.78
CA MET A 1 24.53 31.25 25.44
C MET A 1 23.79 30.48 24.36
N GLU A 2 24.06 29.19 24.25
CA GLU A 2 23.36 28.30 23.31
C GLU A 2 21.93 28.10 23.79
N LYS A 3 20.97 28.67 23.04
CA LYS A 3 19.56 28.38 23.23
C LYS A 3 19.31 26.97 22.74
N ARG A 4 19.38 25.99 23.65
CA ARG A 4 18.94 24.62 23.37
C ARG A 4 17.47 24.70 22.97
N LEU A 5 17.19 24.40 21.71
CA LEU A 5 15.86 24.20 21.15
C LEU A 5 15.25 22.97 21.85
N LEU A 6 14.74 23.16 23.06
CA LEU A 6 14.22 22.10 23.93
C LEU A 6 12.95 21.42 23.41
N ASN A 7 12.43 21.85 22.27
CA ASN A 7 11.18 21.36 21.67
C ASN A 7 11.31 21.00 20.18
N SER A 8 12.51 20.73 19.67
CA SER A 8 12.59 20.03 18.38
C SER A 8 12.10 18.60 18.63
N PRO A 9 11.04 18.11 17.96
CA PRO A 9 10.72 16.69 18.01
C PRO A 9 11.98 15.98 17.54
N GLN A 10 12.68 15.33 18.47
CA GLN A 10 13.80 14.48 18.14
C GLN A 10 13.20 13.40 17.27
N GLN A 11 13.39 13.52 15.95
CA GLN A 11 13.18 12.43 15.03
C GLN A 11 14.21 11.38 15.44
N SER A 12 13.86 10.56 16.44
CA SER A 12 14.62 9.37 16.73
C SER A 12 14.66 8.56 15.44
N GLU A 13 15.80 7.96 15.13
CA GLU A 13 15.94 7.07 13.97
C GLU A 13 14.85 5.99 13.98
N GLU A 14 14.40 5.58 15.17
CA GLU A 14 13.25 4.71 15.40
C GLU A 14 11.92 5.25 14.86
N ASN A 15 11.61 6.53 15.08
CA ASN A 15 10.42 7.17 14.52
C ASN A 15 10.47 7.24 12.99
N VAL A 16 11.66 7.50 12.43
CA VAL A 16 11.86 7.53 10.97
C VAL A 16 11.72 6.12 10.38
N SER A 17 12.26 5.11 11.05
CA SER A 17 12.13 3.71 10.64
C SER A 17 10.68 3.24 10.65
N LEU A 18 9.91 3.57 11.69
CA LEU A 18 8.49 3.23 11.79
C LEU A 18 7.69 3.89 10.66
N LEU A 19 7.94 5.18 10.38
CA LEU A 19 7.29 5.88 9.27
C LEU A 19 7.65 5.27 7.92
N ALA A 20 8.91 4.90 7.71
CA ALA A 20 9.35 4.24 6.47
C ALA A 20 8.65 2.89 6.26
N GLU A 21 8.49 2.10 7.33
CA GLU A 21 7.77 0.83 7.28
C GLU A 21 6.28 1.03 6.95
N GLN A 22 5.63 2.03 7.57
CA GLN A 22 4.23 2.36 7.27
C GLN A 22 4.04 2.79 5.81
N VAL A 23 4.93 3.64 5.29
CA VAL A 23 4.91 4.08 3.89
C VAL A 23 5.11 2.89 2.95
N LEU A 24 6.09 2.02 3.24
CA LEU A 24 6.34 0.84 2.43
C LEU A 24 5.14 -0.12 2.42
N ASN A 25 4.57 -0.39 3.60
CA ASN A 25 3.39 -1.25 3.73
C ASN A 25 2.20 -0.70 2.95
N GLN A 26 1.96 0.60 3.02
CA GLN A 26 0.90 1.25 2.26
C GLN A 26 1.15 1.14 0.75
N ALA A 27 2.35 1.47 0.27
CA ALA A 27 2.71 1.40 -1.13
C ALA A 27 2.59 -0.04 -1.69
N LEU A 28 3.00 -1.04 -0.91
CA LEU A 28 2.85 -2.45 -1.29
C LEU A 28 1.39 -2.89 -1.37
N MET A 29 0.55 -2.45 -0.44
CA MET A 29 -0.89 -2.74 -0.48
C MET A 29 -1.56 -2.10 -1.68
N GLU A 30 -1.27 -0.82 -1.96
CA GLU A 30 -1.80 -0.10 -3.12
C GLU A 30 -1.38 -0.76 -4.42
N TYR A 31 -0.09 -1.08 -4.58
CA TYR A 31 0.44 -1.76 -5.76
C TYR A 31 -0.26 -3.11 -6.01
N ARG A 32 -0.48 -3.91 -4.96
CA ARG A 32 -1.20 -5.19 -5.08
C ARG A 32 -2.64 -4.98 -5.53
N LYS A 33 -3.34 -3.99 -4.97
CA LYS A 33 -4.72 -3.66 -5.36
C LYS A 33 -4.79 -3.20 -6.81
N GLU A 34 -3.85 -2.36 -7.24
CA GLU A 34 -3.77 -1.87 -8.62
C GLU A 34 -3.51 -3.01 -9.61
N LYS A 35 -2.56 -3.92 -9.30
CA LYS A 35 -2.31 -5.09 -10.15
C LYS A 35 -3.48 -6.05 -10.24
N LEU A 36 -4.26 -6.21 -9.17
CA LEU A 36 -5.50 -6.98 -9.21
C LEU A 36 -6.54 -6.32 -10.13
N ARG A 37 -6.68 -4.99 -10.08
CA ARG A 37 -7.60 -4.26 -10.96
C ARG A 37 -7.20 -4.38 -12.44
N GLU A 38 -5.92 -4.22 -12.76
CA GLU A 38 -5.42 -4.42 -14.13
C GLU A 38 -5.80 -5.81 -14.66
N LYS A 39 -5.57 -6.87 -13.88
CA LYS A 39 -5.93 -8.24 -14.28
C LYS A 39 -7.44 -8.46 -14.42
N ILE A 40 -8.24 -7.81 -13.57
CA ILE A 40 -9.70 -7.84 -13.67
C ILE A 40 -10.15 -7.21 -15.00
N ASP A 41 -9.56 -6.07 -15.38
CA ASP A 41 -9.86 -5.40 -16.64
C ASP A 41 -9.43 -6.23 -17.86
N GLU A 42 -8.29 -6.92 -17.78
CA GLU A 42 -7.87 -7.91 -18.78
C GLU A 42 -8.85 -9.10 -18.88
N ALA A 43 -9.32 -9.61 -17.74
CA ALA A 43 -10.32 -10.68 -17.71
C ALA A 43 -11.66 -10.25 -18.33
N LEU A 44 -12.09 -9.01 -18.08
CA LEU A 44 -13.26 -8.42 -18.73
C LEU A 44 -13.07 -8.29 -20.24
N THR A 45 -11.90 -7.80 -20.68
CA THR A 45 -11.55 -7.61 -22.09
C THR A 45 -11.54 -8.94 -22.85
N SER A 46 -10.98 -9.98 -22.24
CA SER A 46 -10.95 -11.34 -22.78
C SER A 46 -12.26 -12.11 -22.58
N ARG A 47 -13.27 -11.51 -21.95
CA ARG A 47 -14.56 -12.13 -21.58
C ARG A 47 -14.40 -13.40 -20.74
N ASN A 48 -13.32 -13.50 -19.97
CA ASN A 48 -13.06 -14.62 -19.09
C ASN A 48 -13.78 -14.44 -17.74
N LYS A 49 -14.98 -15.00 -17.65
CA LYS A 49 -15.85 -14.90 -16.47
C LYS A 49 -15.26 -15.56 -15.23
N GLU A 50 -14.58 -16.70 -15.39
CA GLU A 50 -14.01 -17.46 -14.27
C GLU A 50 -12.87 -16.69 -13.62
N GLU A 51 -11.97 -16.15 -14.46
CA GLU A 51 -10.84 -15.33 -14.03
C GLU A 51 -11.33 -14.04 -13.35
N PHE A 52 -12.33 -13.38 -13.92
CA PHE A 52 -12.94 -12.19 -13.34
C PHE A 52 -13.48 -12.44 -11.93
N ILE A 53 -14.24 -13.52 -11.73
CA ILE A 53 -14.82 -13.86 -10.42
C ILE A 53 -13.70 -14.14 -9.41
N ARG A 54 -12.71 -14.96 -9.79
CA ARG A 54 -11.57 -15.31 -8.92
C ARG A 54 -10.81 -14.07 -8.46
N LEU A 55 -10.44 -13.20 -9.39
CA LEU A 55 -9.67 -11.98 -9.09
C LEU A 55 -10.49 -10.97 -8.29
N THR A 56 -11.80 -10.86 -8.57
CA THR A 56 -12.69 -9.98 -7.81
C THR A 56 -12.83 -10.45 -6.35
N ASP A 57 -12.94 -11.75 -6.13
CA ASP A 57 -12.99 -12.30 -4.77
C ASP A 57 -11.66 -12.14 -4.03
N GLU A 58 -10.53 -12.23 -4.73
CA GLU A 58 -9.21 -11.92 -4.16
C GLU A 58 -9.10 -10.44 -3.78
N LEU A 59 -9.58 -9.53 -4.64
CA LEU A 59 -9.60 -8.10 -4.36
C LEU A 59 -10.47 -7.76 -3.14
N LYS A 60 -11.61 -8.44 -2.97
CA LYS A 60 -12.50 -8.26 -1.80
C LYS A 60 -11.89 -8.75 -0.48
N LYS A 61 -10.93 -9.67 -0.50
CA LYS A 61 -10.24 -10.14 0.72
C LYS A 61 -9.16 -9.15 1.19
N ILE A 62 -8.64 -8.34 0.26
CA ILE A 62 -7.56 -7.37 0.51
C ILE A 62 -8.11 -5.96 0.72
N SER A 63 -9.37 -5.72 0.31
CA SER A 63 -10.07 -4.45 0.53
C SER A 63 -10.83 -4.41 1.85
#